data_AF-A0A2D0SJ50-F1
#
_entry.id   AF-A0A2D0SJ50-F1
#
_cell.length_a   1.000
_cell.length_b   1.000
_cell.length_c   1.000
_cell.angle_alpha   90.00
_cell.angle_beta   90.00
_cell.angle_gamma   90.00
#
_symmetry.space_group_name_H-M   'P 1'
#
loop_
_entity.id
_entity.type
_entity.pdbx_description
1 polymer ?
#
loop_
_entity_poly.entity_id
_entity_poly.type
_entity_poly.pdbx_seq_one_letter_code
_entity_poly.pdbx_strand_id
1 'polypeptide(L)'
;MSFEAILEETLIKRSQQKKRTSPLNYKERVFVLTKSRLTYYEGRAEKKFRKGSIDLQRVRCVEIVRNGGLVIPCENKYPFQVVYDTNTLYIFAPSNESRSAWVQNMKEEIKNNPQIVTKFHPQFWQGEWLCCGQEDKLALGCEEYNLFGDISRKPLPPIPSAESKSRRPLPQPPPNEEEEEPKEEVVIALYDFEGAESQDLTLHQGEEYVIIEKCNVNWYKARNKYKEEGYIPSNYVTPKQPDNLEQFVWYCKNVNRNKAEEQLRREDKEGGFMVRESSSGAYTVSLYTKSLSDGGSAIRHYYIKETQSSPKQFYLAEKHLFNSIPEVIEYHKHNAAGLMTRLRYPVNRHNRAAPTTAGFSYDKWEINPCELTFMKELGSGQVGVVRLGKWRAQHKVAIKAIREGAMSEEDFIEEAKVMMSLSHPKLVQLYGVCTQQRPIYLVTEFMELGCLLNYIRQRRGSFSPQNLLSICHDVSQGMQYLEANRFLHRDLAARNCLVSDSHVVKVSDFGMARNI
;
A
#
# COMPACT_ATOMS: atom_id res chain seq x y z
N MET A 1 40.86 -29.47 16.25
CA MET A 1 39.61 -28.70 16.44
C MET A 1 38.75 -29.50 17.39
N SER A 2 38.39 -28.95 18.56
CA SER A 2 37.61 -29.71 19.56
C SER A 2 36.24 -30.07 18.99
N PHE A 3 35.87 -31.35 19.09
CA PHE A 3 34.53 -31.87 18.77
C PHE A 3 33.57 -31.75 19.98
N GLU A 4 33.88 -30.84 20.89
CA GLU A 4 33.12 -30.68 22.12
C GLU A 4 31.80 -29.96 21.81
N ALA A 5 30.69 -30.62 22.16
CA ALA A 5 29.37 -30.07 21.98
C ALA A 5 29.13 -28.96 23.02
N ILE A 6 28.80 -27.77 22.55
CA ILE A 6 28.42 -26.62 23.39
C ILE A 6 27.00 -26.83 23.92
N LEU A 7 26.10 -27.26 23.04
CA LEU A 7 24.73 -27.62 23.38
C LEU A 7 24.34 -28.89 22.63
N GLU A 8 23.68 -29.81 23.34
CA GLU A 8 23.01 -30.94 22.74
C GLU A 8 21.59 -31.04 23.34
N GLU A 9 20.58 -30.99 22.48
CA GLU A 9 19.19 -31.10 22.92
C GLU A 9 18.31 -31.67 21.80
N THR A 10 17.26 -32.38 22.19
CA THR A 10 16.24 -32.85 21.26
C THR A 10 15.21 -31.75 21.01
N LEU A 11 15.16 -31.24 19.77
CA LEU A 11 14.28 -30.14 19.37
C LEU A 11 13.41 -30.55 18.18
N ILE A 12 12.29 -29.85 17.99
CA ILE A 12 11.42 -30.10 16.84
C ILE A 12 11.86 -29.21 15.68
N LYS A 13 12.23 -29.84 14.56
CA LYS A 13 12.55 -29.18 13.31
C LYS A 13 11.32 -29.15 12.42
N ARG A 14 10.93 -27.96 11.96
CA ARG A 14 9.95 -27.81 10.87
C ARG A 14 10.62 -28.05 9.51
N SER A 15 9.92 -28.73 8.61
CA SER A 15 10.36 -28.92 7.23
C SER A 15 10.49 -27.56 6.54
N GLN A 16 11.58 -27.36 5.79
CA GLN A 16 11.88 -26.11 5.08
C GLN A 16 10.97 -25.85 3.86
N GLN A 17 10.00 -26.73 3.59
CA GLN A 17 9.08 -26.66 2.45
C GLN A 17 9.76 -26.19 1.17
N LYS A 18 10.69 -27.00 0.64
CA LYS A 18 11.37 -26.72 -0.64
C LYS A 18 10.40 -26.54 -1.82
N LYS A 19 9.12 -26.95 -1.65
CA LYS A 19 7.99 -26.76 -2.57
C LYS A 19 6.75 -26.42 -1.72
N ARG A 20 5.86 -25.51 -2.18
CA ARG A 20 4.61 -25.10 -1.46
C ARG A 20 3.70 -26.28 -1.08
N THR A 21 3.62 -27.30 -1.94
CA THR A 21 2.78 -28.49 -1.76
C THR A 21 3.38 -29.54 -0.82
N SER A 22 4.61 -29.34 -0.33
CA SER A 22 5.20 -30.29 0.63
C SER A 22 4.53 -30.10 1.99
N PRO A 23 3.94 -31.17 2.56
CA PRO A 23 3.26 -31.07 3.85
C PRO A 23 4.22 -30.54 4.92
N LEU A 24 3.68 -29.67 5.78
CA LEU A 24 4.38 -29.11 6.94
C LEU A 24 4.67 -30.23 7.94
N ASN A 25 5.87 -30.78 7.84
CA ASN A 25 6.30 -31.85 8.72
C ASN A 25 7.12 -31.29 9.87
N TYR A 26 6.73 -31.67 11.08
CA TYR A 26 7.43 -31.38 12.32
C TYR A 26 8.10 -32.66 12.77
N LYS A 27 9.43 -32.69 12.79
CA LYS A 27 10.19 -33.88 13.15
C LYS A 27 11.13 -33.56 14.29
N GLU A 28 11.08 -34.40 15.30
CA GLU A 28 12.03 -34.38 16.41
C GLU A 28 13.43 -34.77 15.91
N ARG A 29 14.44 -33.99 16.32
CA ARG A 29 15.84 -34.16 15.93
C ARG A 29 16.73 -33.81 17.11
N VAL A 30 17.81 -34.58 17.28
CA VAL A 30 18.87 -34.22 18.23
C VAL A 30 19.75 -33.17 17.56
N PHE A 31 19.75 -31.95 18.08
CA PHE A 31 20.61 -30.85 17.63
C PHE A 31 21.87 -30.82 18.47
N VAL A 32 23.02 -30.65 17.82
CA VAL A 32 24.33 -30.51 18.44
C VAL A 32 24.98 -29.23 17.89
N LEU A 33 25.23 -28.28 18.77
CA LEU A 33 25.98 -27.07 18.48
C LEU A 33 27.46 -27.28 18.85
N THR A 34 28.34 -26.97 17.92
CA THR A 34 29.79 -26.93 18.14
C THR A 34 30.29 -25.55 17.73
N LYS A 35 31.55 -25.22 18.06
CA LYS A 35 32.17 -23.92 17.71
C LYS A 35 32.19 -23.57 16.21
N SER A 36 31.93 -24.55 15.34
CA SER A 36 31.97 -24.34 13.88
C SER A 36 30.68 -24.73 13.18
N ARG A 37 29.84 -25.60 13.77
CA ARG A 37 28.70 -26.19 13.06
C ARG A 37 27.51 -26.43 13.98
N LEU A 38 26.32 -26.24 13.42
CA LEU A 38 25.05 -26.75 13.94
C LEU A 38 24.68 -28.01 13.17
N THR A 39 24.69 -29.17 13.82
CA THR A 39 24.38 -30.47 13.19
C THR A 39 23.14 -31.07 13.84
N TYR A 40 22.29 -31.71 13.03
CA TYR A 40 21.11 -32.40 13.55
C TYR A 40 20.99 -33.83 13.03
N TYR A 41 20.58 -34.72 13.93
CA TYR A 41 20.56 -36.17 13.75
C TYR A 41 19.13 -36.73 13.85
N GLU A 42 18.88 -37.84 13.16
CA GLU A 42 17.68 -38.67 13.33
C GLU A 42 18.08 -39.97 14.04
N GLY A 43 17.29 -40.40 15.03
CA GLY A 43 17.51 -41.62 15.80
C GLY A 43 17.54 -41.38 17.31
N ARG A 44 17.39 -42.47 18.09
CA ARG A 44 17.57 -42.47 19.56
C ARG A 44 19.06 -42.39 19.91
N ALA A 45 19.38 -42.00 21.14
CA ALA A 45 20.74 -41.67 21.62
C ALA A 45 21.86 -42.65 21.20
N GLU A 46 21.54 -43.93 21.01
CA GLU A 46 22.48 -45.02 20.71
C GLU A 46 22.84 -45.17 19.21
N LYS A 47 22.04 -44.62 18.27
CA LYS A 47 22.33 -44.64 16.82
C LYS A 47 21.87 -43.33 16.15
N LYS A 48 22.78 -42.36 16.06
CA LYS A 48 22.54 -41.04 15.45
C LYS A 48 22.88 -41.04 13.94
N PHE A 49 21.88 -40.90 13.06
CA PHE A 49 22.10 -40.69 11.62
C PHE A 49 22.10 -39.19 11.29
N ARG A 50 23.20 -38.66 10.75
CA ARG A 50 23.33 -37.23 10.40
C ARG A 50 22.37 -36.85 9.28
N LYS A 51 21.45 -35.93 9.54
CA LYS A 51 20.47 -35.43 8.54
C LYS A 51 20.83 -34.11 7.91
N GLY A 52 21.53 -33.25 8.64
CA GLY A 52 22.01 -32.00 8.10
C GLY A 52 23.04 -31.37 9.01
N SER A 53 23.86 -30.50 8.43
CA SER A 53 24.90 -29.78 9.13
C SER A 53 25.05 -28.42 8.49
N ILE A 54 24.91 -27.38 9.30
CA ILE A 54 25.02 -25.97 8.91
C ILE A 54 26.36 -25.49 9.44
N ASP A 55 27.16 -24.92 8.56
CA ASP A 55 28.38 -24.22 8.95
C ASP A 55 28.01 -22.86 9.54
N LEU A 56 28.50 -22.55 10.75
CA LEU A 56 28.19 -21.29 11.43
C LEU A 56 28.69 -20.07 10.65
N GLN A 57 29.71 -20.21 9.78
CA GLN A 57 30.17 -19.15 8.90
C GLN A 57 29.13 -18.75 7.84
N ARG A 58 28.16 -19.62 7.54
CA ARG A 58 27.09 -19.37 6.57
C ARG A 58 25.81 -18.81 7.19
N VAL A 59 25.76 -18.78 8.52
CA VAL A 59 24.61 -18.24 9.26
C VAL A 59 24.61 -16.72 9.12
N ARG A 60 23.46 -16.17 8.76
CA ARG A 60 23.23 -14.73 8.58
C ARG A 60 22.42 -14.12 9.71
N CYS A 61 21.56 -14.91 10.35
CA CYS A 61 20.66 -14.42 11.41
C CYS A 61 20.16 -15.58 12.27
N VAL A 62 20.07 -15.36 13.58
CA VAL A 62 19.43 -16.26 14.55
C VAL A 62 18.52 -15.43 15.43
N GLU A 63 17.20 -15.70 15.41
CA GLU A 63 16.23 -14.87 16.13
C GLU A 63 15.07 -15.65 16.74
N ILE A 64 14.52 -15.11 17.82
CA ILE A 64 13.28 -15.60 18.43
C ILE A 64 12.10 -15.23 17.51
N VAL A 65 11.25 -16.20 17.19
CA VAL A 65 10.06 -15.95 16.37
C VAL A 65 8.92 -15.53 17.30
N ARG A 66 8.42 -14.30 17.14
CA ARG A 66 7.22 -13.82 17.85
C ARG A 66 5.99 -14.48 17.23
N ASN A 67 5.32 -15.32 18.00
CA ASN A 67 4.09 -15.97 17.55
C ASN A 67 2.91 -15.00 17.71
N GLY A 68 2.52 -14.32 16.64
CA GLY A 68 1.42 -13.33 16.62
C GLY A 68 0.01 -13.95 16.72
N GLY A 69 -0.18 -14.94 17.58
CA GLY A 69 -1.47 -15.62 17.81
C GLY A 69 -1.75 -16.84 16.92
N LEU A 70 -0.77 -17.34 16.15
CA LEU A 70 -0.94 -18.55 15.33
C LEU A 70 -0.85 -19.82 16.17
N VAL A 71 -1.69 -20.83 15.87
CA VAL A 71 -1.65 -22.13 16.55
C VAL A 71 -0.43 -22.92 16.07
N ILE A 72 0.51 -23.22 16.98
CA ILE A 72 1.67 -24.07 16.69
C ILE A 72 1.24 -25.54 16.78
N PRO A 73 1.33 -26.34 15.70
CA PRO A 73 0.78 -27.70 15.64
C PRO A 73 1.68 -28.77 16.31
N CYS A 74 2.88 -28.41 16.79
CA CYS A 74 3.76 -29.32 17.52
C CYS A 74 3.75 -29.07 19.04
N GLU A 75 4.22 -30.04 19.82
CA GLU A 75 4.26 -29.99 21.29
C GLU A 75 5.10 -28.82 21.81
N ASN A 76 6.27 -28.57 21.19
CA ASN A 76 7.15 -27.46 21.54
C ASN A 76 6.56 -26.12 21.05
N LYS A 77 6.29 -25.19 21.98
CA LYS A 77 5.63 -23.89 21.70
C LYS A 77 6.59 -22.70 21.60
N TYR A 78 7.90 -22.92 21.72
CA TYR A 78 8.90 -21.84 21.75
C TYR A 78 9.76 -21.84 20.48
N PRO A 79 9.31 -21.18 19.39
CA PRO A 79 10.03 -21.17 18.12
C PRO A 79 11.18 -20.17 18.10
N PHE A 80 12.24 -20.55 17.40
CA PHE A 80 13.31 -19.67 16.93
C PHE A 80 13.73 -20.07 15.51
N GLN A 81 14.38 -19.16 14.80
CA GLN A 81 14.79 -19.36 13.42
C GLN A 81 16.30 -19.18 13.25
N VAL A 82 16.87 -19.95 12.32
CA VAL A 82 18.27 -19.87 11.90
C VAL A 82 18.29 -19.66 10.40
N VAL A 83 18.70 -18.48 9.97
CA VAL A 83 18.84 -18.12 8.56
C VAL A 83 20.29 -18.36 8.14
N TYR A 84 20.49 -19.20 7.13
CA TYR A 84 21.81 -19.51 6.59
C TYR A 84 21.74 -19.58 5.06
N ASP A 85 22.70 -18.99 4.37
CA ASP A 85 22.65 -18.80 2.91
C ASP A 85 21.30 -18.19 2.45
N THR A 86 20.50 -18.92 1.67
CA THR A 86 19.15 -18.56 1.22
C THR A 86 18.04 -19.32 1.95
N ASN A 87 18.38 -20.14 2.97
CA ASN A 87 17.45 -21.02 3.66
C ASN A 87 17.16 -20.53 5.08
N THR A 88 15.94 -20.78 5.55
CA THR A 88 15.54 -20.55 6.94
C THR A 88 15.18 -21.88 7.59
N LEU A 89 15.81 -22.17 8.72
CA LEU A 89 15.51 -23.32 9.56
C LEU A 89 14.67 -22.87 10.76
N TYR A 90 13.45 -23.39 10.86
CA TYR A 90 12.57 -23.18 12.01
C TYR A 90 12.72 -24.34 13.01
N ILE A 91 13.03 -23.99 14.25
CA ILE A 91 13.26 -24.91 15.37
C ILE A 91 12.34 -24.53 16.52
N PHE A 92 11.79 -25.52 17.20
CA PHE A 92 10.88 -25.35 18.33
C PHE A 92 11.48 -26.02 19.56
N ALA A 93 11.74 -25.22 20.59
CA ALA A 93 12.31 -25.65 21.86
C ALA A 93 11.22 -26.07 22.88
N PRO A 94 11.52 -26.98 23.81
CA PRO A 94 10.57 -27.47 24.81
C PRO A 94 10.17 -26.39 25.82
N SER A 95 11.07 -25.47 26.14
CA SER A 95 10.82 -24.37 27.08
C SER A 95 11.35 -23.02 26.58
N ASN A 96 10.90 -21.94 27.22
CA ASN A 96 11.41 -20.59 26.94
C ASN A 96 12.90 -20.46 27.29
N GLU A 97 13.32 -21.12 28.37
CA GLU A 97 14.70 -21.15 28.86
C GLU A 97 15.60 -21.85 27.84
N SER A 98 15.19 -23.04 27.36
CA SER A 98 15.90 -23.76 26.30
C SER A 98 16.01 -22.91 25.02
N ARG A 99 14.91 -22.31 24.55
CA ARG A 99 14.93 -21.40 23.39
C ARG A 99 15.95 -20.28 23.57
N SER A 100 15.93 -19.63 24.72
CA SER A 100 16.79 -18.48 25.00
C SER A 100 18.26 -18.91 25.07
N ALA A 101 18.56 -20.05 25.68
CA ALA A 101 19.89 -20.64 25.72
C ALA A 101 20.43 -20.95 24.31
N TRP A 102 19.62 -21.57 23.45
CA TRP A 102 19.99 -21.87 22.06
C TRP A 102 20.27 -20.62 21.23
N VAL A 103 19.39 -19.63 21.31
CA VAL A 103 19.57 -18.37 20.57
C VAL A 103 20.81 -17.63 21.06
N GLN A 104 21.03 -17.55 22.37
CA GLN A 104 22.19 -16.85 22.94
C GLN A 104 23.52 -17.54 22.57
N ASN A 105 23.63 -18.85 22.74
CA ASN A 105 24.86 -19.59 22.41
C ASN A 105 25.16 -19.52 20.91
N MET A 106 24.15 -19.59 20.04
CA MET A 106 24.40 -19.42 18.61
C MET A 106 24.78 -17.99 18.23
N LYS A 107 24.17 -16.98 18.86
CA LYS A 107 24.59 -15.58 18.67
C LYS A 107 26.04 -15.38 19.08
N GLU A 108 26.46 -15.96 20.21
CA GLU A 108 27.85 -15.90 20.69
C GLU A 108 28.85 -16.48 19.68
N GLU A 109 28.53 -17.63 19.08
CA GLU A 109 29.42 -18.28 18.12
C GLU A 109 29.48 -17.56 16.75
N ILE A 110 28.43 -16.85 16.35
CA ILE A 110 28.38 -16.12 15.06
C ILE A 110 28.82 -14.65 15.17
N LYS A 111 29.24 -14.17 16.34
CA LYS A 111 29.59 -12.75 16.58
C LYS A 111 30.70 -12.18 15.74
N ASN A 112 31.63 -13.02 15.34
CA ASN A 112 32.75 -12.65 14.49
C ASN A 112 32.58 -13.17 13.06
N ASN A 113 31.36 -13.59 12.67
CA ASN A 113 31.12 -14.11 11.33
C ASN A 113 31.24 -12.97 10.30
N PRO A 114 32.08 -13.12 9.24
CA PRO A 114 32.30 -12.10 8.22
C PRO A 114 31.01 -11.58 7.56
N GLN A 115 29.97 -12.42 7.40
CA GLN A 115 28.69 -12.00 6.80
C GLN A 115 27.82 -11.16 7.74
N ILE A 116 28.00 -11.33 9.05
CA ILE A 116 27.24 -10.61 10.08
C ILE A 116 27.97 -9.33 10.44
N VAL A 117 29.31 -9.35 10.58
CA VAL A 117 30.10 -8.17 10.96
C VAL A 117 30.14 -7.07 9.91
N THR A 118 29.74 -7.35 8.67
CA THR A 118 29.50 -6.34 7.63
C THR A 118 28.23 -5.52 7.90
N LYS A 119 27.24 -6.13 8.57
CA LYS A 119 25.92 -5.51 8.82
C LYS A 119 25.71 -5.07 10.27
N PHE A 120 26.29 -5.79 11.23
CA PHE A 120 26.09 -5.58 12.67
C PHE A 120 27.43 -5.56 13.41
N HIS A 121 27.49 -4.87 14.55
CA HIS A 121 28.65 -4.94 15.43
C HIS A 121 28.69 -6.28 16.17
N PRO A 122 29.89 -6.80 16.53
CA PRO A 122 29.99 -7.89 17.48
C PRO A 122 29.21 -7.54 18.75
N GLN A 123 28.38 -8.47 19.25
CA GLN A 123 27.55 -8.26 20.45
C GLN A 123 26.44 -7.20 20.32
N PHE A 124 26.08 -6.78 19.11
CA PHE A 124 24.92 -5.90 18.89
C PHE A 124 23.65 -6.34 19.64
N TRP A 125 23.37 -7.65 19.66
CA TRP A 125 22.22 -8.23 20.35
C TRP A 125 22.28 -8.19 21.88
N GLN A 126 23.43 -7.88 22.48
CA GLN A 126 23.56 -7.67 23.92
C GLN A 126 23.21 -6.22 24.31
N GLY A 127 22.89 -5.37 23.32
CA GLY A 127 22.53 -3.97 23.56
C GLY A 127 23.75 -3.05 23.77
N GLU A 128 24.96 -3.55 23.59
CA GLU A 128 26.21 -2.77 23.67
C GLU A 128 26.36 -1.78 22.51
N TRP A 129 25.59 -1.96 21.44
CA TRP A 129 25.63 -1.12 20.25
C TRP A 129 24.22 -0.66 19.88
N LEU A 130 24.04 0.65 19.70
CA LEU A 130 22.85 1.22 19.09
C LEU A 130 22.95 1.08 17.58
N CYS A 131 22.84 -0.13 17.01
CA CYS A 131 22.92 -0.23 15.55
C CYS A 131 21.84 0.69 14.95
N CYS A 132 22.30 1.74 14.27
CA CYS A 132 21.44 2.68 13.59
C CYS A 132 20.51 1.87 12.69
N GLY A 133 19.22 2.22 12.61
CA GLY A 133 18.23 1.51 11.79
C GLY A 133 18.50 1.64 10.29
N GLN A 134 19.68 1.22 9.84
CA GLN A 134 20.26 1.33 8.51
C GLN A 134 20.94 -0.01 8.17
N GLU A 135 21.05 -0.31 6.88
CA GLU A 135 21.49 -1.64 6.40
C GLU A 135 23.02 -1.84 6.40
N ASP A 136 23.80 -0.79 6.63
CA ASP A 136 25.26 -0.77 6.50
C ASP A 136 25.98 -0.18 7.73
N LYS A 137 27.03 -0.88 8.17
CA LYS A 137 27.91 -0.52 9.31
C LYS A 137 28.72 0.76 9.11
N LEU A 138 28.84 1.24 7.87
CA LEU A 138 29.61 2.45 7.51
C LEU A 138 28.78 3.74 7.57
N ALA A 139 27.49 3.66 7.93
CA ALA A 139 26.68 4.85 8.14
C ALA A 139 27.20 5.63 9.37
N LEU A 140 27.30 6.97 9.23
CA LEU A 140 27.66 7.87 10.33
C LEU A 140 26.63 7.72 11.47
N GLY A 141 27.02 7.10 12.59
CA GLY A 141 26.14 6.93 13.75
C GLY A 141 26.35 5.68 14.62
N CYS A 142 27.39 4.87 14.39
CA CYS A 142 27.68 3.70 15.23
C CYS A 142 28.56 4.08 16.43
N GLU A 143 27.94 4.32 17.59
CA GLU A 143 28.62 4.55 18.86
C GLU A 143 28.33 3.41 19.85
N GLU A 144 29.31 3.13 20.72
CA GLU A 144 29.14 2.20 21.84
C GLU A 144 28.08 2.76 22.79
N TYR A 145 27.08 1.95 23.14
CA TYR A 145 25.96 2.40 23.95
C TYR A 145 26.42 2.65 25.39
N ASN A 146 26.72 3.91 25.69
CA ASN A 146 27.19 4.32 27.00
C ASN A 146 25.99 4.83 27.83
N LEU A 147 25.47 3.99 28.73
CA LEU A 147 24.31 4.31 29.59
C LEU A 147 24.49 5.59 30.43
N PHE A 148 25.71 6.11 30.56
CA PHE A 148 26.05 7.27 31.39
C PHE A 148 26.81 8.39 30.65
N GLY A 149 27.01 8.29 29.33
CA GLY A 149 27.71 9.30 28.52
C GLY A 149 26.77 10.28 27.82
N ASP A 150 26.80 11.54 28.24
CA ASP A 150 26.20 12.73 27.61
C ASP A 150 24.68 12.77 27.39
N ILE A 151 23.93 12.74 28.51
CA ILE A 151 22.62 13.40 28.58
C ILE A 151 22.84 14.90 28.86
N SER A 152 23.28 15.66 27.86
CA SER A 152 23.29 17.13 27.93
C SER A 152 21.97 17.71 27.42
N ARG A 153 21.05 17.86 28.38
CA ARG A 153 20.13 19.00 28.58
C ARG A 153 19.34 19.52 27.36
N LYS A 154 18.12 18.99 27.20
CA LYS A 154 16.93 19.83 26.98
C LYS A 154 15.96 19.62 28.16
N PRO A 155 15.48 20.68 28.83
CA PRO A 155 14.59 20.51 29.97
C PRO A 155 13.20 20.06 29.51
N LEU A 156 12.63 19.10 30.23
CA LEU A 156 11.23 18.73 30.13
C LEU A 156 10.34 19.88 30.64
N PRO A 157 9.12 20.06 30.09
CA PRO A 157 8.17 21.05 30.60
C PRO A 157 7.76 20.73 32.05
N PRO A 158 7.45 21.75 32.87
CA PRO A 158 7.20 21.57 34.30
C PRO A 158 5.90 20.83 34.57
N ILE A 159 5.96 19.93 35.55
CA ILE A 159 4.84 19.17 36.09
C ILE A 159 4.04 20.08 37.05
N PRO A 160 2.71 20.17 36.97
CA PRO A 160 1.91 20.85 37.98
C PRO A 160 2.01 20.10 39.32
N SER A 161 2.36 20.85 40.36
CA SER A 161 2.48 20.40 41.74
C SER A 161 1.22 19.72 42.26
N ALA A 162 1.41 18.56 42.89
CA ALA A 162 0.39 17.90 43.68
C ALA A 162 0.18 18.65 45.00
N GLU A 163 -1.07 19.01 45.31
CA GLU A 163 -1.68 18.84 46.63
C GLU A 163 -3.15 19.30 46.61
N SER A 164 -4.08 18.34 46.56
CA SER A 164 -5.13 18.23 47.57
C SER A 164 -5.83 16.87 47.44
N LYS A 165 -5.87 16.13 48.54
CA LYS A 165 -6.60 14.88 48.67
C LYS A 165 -8.09 15.19 48.69
N SER A 166 -8.88 14.65 47.75
CA SER A 166 -10.29 14.38 48.00
C SER A 166 -10.80 13.19 47.19
N ARG A 167 -11.66 12.43 47.86
CA ARG A 167 -12.21 11.09 47.57
C ARG A 167 -12.60 10.85 46.10
N ARG A 168 -12.21 9.68 45.55
CA ARG A 168 -12.79 9.14 44.30
C ARG A 168 -14.31 8.93 44.48
N PRO A 169 -15.16 9.41 43.57
CA PRO A 169 -16.51 8.88 43.41
C PRO A 169 -16.47 7.51 42.72
N LEU A 170 -17.44 6.66 43.05
CA LEU A 170 -17.67 5.35 42.43
C LEU A 170 -17.98 5.48 40.92
N PRO A 171 -17.71 4.43 40.11
CA PRO A 171 -18.05 4.44 38.69
C PRO A 171 -19.56 4.59 38.49
N GLN A 172 -19.98 5.46 37.57
CA GLN A 172 -21.37 5.55 37.15
C GLN A 172 -21.76 4.31 36.32
N PRO A 173 -23.01 3.83 36.43
CA PRO A 173 -23.52 2.76 35.56
C PRO A 173 -23.54 3.23 34.09
N PRO A 174 -23.45 2.30 33.13
CA PRO A 174 -23.44 2.64 31.71
C PRO A 174 -24.73 3.40 31.33
N PRO A 175 -24.65 4.45 30.49
CA PRO A 175 -25.83 5.13 30.02
C PRO A 175 -26.65 4.20 29.13
N ASN A 176 -27.97 4.29 29.27
CA ASN A 176 -28.97 3.60 28.45
C ASN A 176 -28.62 3.71 26.96
N GLU A 177 -28.58 2.56 26.30
CA GLU A 177 -28.68 2.45 24.86
C GLU A 177 -30.07 2.94 24.46
N GLU A 178 -30.21 4.24 24.22
CA GLU A 178 -31.25 4.73 23.32
C GLU A 178 -30.88 4.21 21.93
N GLU A 179 -31.74 3.34 21.38
CA GLU A 179 -31.67 2.87 20.01
C GLU A 179 -31.65 4.09 19.07
N GLU A 180 -30.45 4.54 18.66
CA GLU A 180 -30.33 5.44 17.52
C GLU A 180 -30.87 4.67 16.31
N GLU A 181 -31.97 5.16 15.72
CA GLU A 181 -32.43 4.71 14.40
C GLU A 181 -31.22 4.65 13.43
N PRO A 182 -31.11 3.61 12.58
CA PRO A 182 -29.98 3.48 11.69
C PRO A 182 -29.93 4.69 10.75
N LYS A 183 -29.00 5.62 11.02
CA LYS A 183 -28.73 6.77 10.16
C LYS A 183 -28.36 6.24 8.77
N GLU A 184 -29.24 6.45 7.80
CA GLU A 184 -29.00 6.09 6.40
C GLU A 184 -27.72 6.80 5.92
N GLU A 185 -26.70 6.02 5.54
CA GLU A 185 -25.45 6.58 5.02
C GLU A 185 -25.66 7.01 3.57
N VAL A 186 -25.80 8.32 3.36
CA VAL A 186 -25.96 8.92 2.03
C VAL A 186 -24.59 9.24 1.42
N VAL A 187 -24.39 8.83 0.17
CA VAL A 187 -23.20 9.11 -0.62
C VAL A 187 -23.56 9.86 -1.91
N ILE A 188 -22.59 10.61 -2.45
CA ILE A 188 -22.68 11.29 -3.73
C ILE A 188 -21.75 10.61 -4.74
N ALA A 189 -22.26 10.35 -5.94
CA ALA A 189 -21.46 9.82 -7.05
C ALA A 189 -20.48 10.87 -7.58
N LEU A 190 -19.19 10.57 -7.57
CA LEU A 190 -18.12 11.39 -8.10
C LEU A 190 -17.93 11.22 -9.62
N TYR A 191 -18.38 10.10 -10.17
CA TYR A 191 -18.22 9.72 -11.58
C TYR A 191 -19.47 8.97 -12.06
N ASP A 192 -19.70 8.99 -13.38
CA ASP A 192 -20.65 8.08 -14.01
C ASP A 192 -20.12 6.65 -13.97
N PHE A 193 -20.99 5.69 -13.70
CA PHE A 193 -20.70 4.26 -13.76
C PHE A 193 -21.83 3.56 -14.49
N GLU A 194 -21.53 2.99 -15.65
CA GLU A 194 -22.46 2.10 -16.35
C GLU A 194 -22.29 0.69 -15.78
N GLY A 195 -23.36 0.12 -15.23
CA GLY A 195 -23.35 -1.22 -14.67
C GLY A 195 -22.95 -2.25 -15.72
N ALA A 196 -21.96 -3.09 -15.39
CA ALA A 196 -21.47 -4.13 -16.30
C ALA A 196 -22.40 -5.35 -16.30
N GLU A 197 -23.10 -5.60 -15.20
CA GLU A 197 -24.04 -6.68 -15.00
C GLU A 197 -25.43 -6.17 -14.61
N SER A 198 -26.45 -7.02 -14.72
CA SER A 198 -27.82 -6.66 -14.34
C SER A 198 -28.02 -6.41 -12.84
N GLN A 199 -27.07 -6.83 -12.01
CA GLN A 199 -27.04 -6.61 -10.57
C GLN A 199 -26.32 -5.31 -10.16
N ASP A 200 -25.66 -4.66 -11.11
CA ASP A 200 -24.93 -3.42 -10.87
C ASP A 200 -25.88 -2.22 -11.02
N LEU A 201 -25.75 -1.24 -10.13
CA LEU A 201 -26.53 -0.02 -10.18
C LEU A 201 -25.76 1.05 -10.94
N THR A 202 -26.39 1.63 -11.96
CA THR A 202 -25.78 2.73 -12.73
C THR A 202 -25.67 3.99 -11.87
N LEU A 203 -24.47 4.58 -11.82
CA LEU A 203 -24.23 5.86 -11.14
C LEU A 203 -24.24 7.00 -12.16
N HIS A 204 -24.84 8.13 -11.80
CA HIS A 204 -24.69 9.39 -12.51
C HIS A 204 -23.99 10.40 -11.60
N GLN A 205 -22.98 11.07 -12.14
CA GLN A 205 -22.17 12.04 -11.42
C GLN A 205 -23.04 13.12 -10.77
N GLY A 206 -22.84 13.32 -9.46
CA GLY A 206 -23.56 14.30 -8.65
C GLY A 206 -24.87 13.80 -8.05
N GLU A 207 -25.36 12.62 -8.43
CA GLU A 207 -26.55 12.02 -7.81
C GLU A 207 -26.24 11.39 -6.44
N GLU A 208 -27.30 11.30 -5.62
CA GLU A 208 -27.25 10.77 -4.26
C GLU A 208 -27.75 9.33 -4.21
N TYR A 209 -27.07 8.52 -3.41
CA TYR A 209 -27.37 7.11 -3.22
C TYR A 209 -27.32 6.77 -1.74
N VAL A 210 -28.19 5.86 -1.30
CA VAL A 210 -28.21 5.37 0.08
C VAL A 210 -27.45 4.05 0.13
N ILE A 211 -26.44 3.94 0.99
CA ILE A 211 -25.71 2.69 1.21
C ILE A 211 -26.57 1.74 2.05
N ILE A 212 -26.86 0.57 1.48
CA ILE A 212 -27.57 -0.52 2.16
C ILE A 212 -26.55 -1.41 2.87
N GLU A 213 -25.46 -1.77 2.19
CA GLU A 213 -24.48 -2.73 2.71
C GLU A 213 -23.08 -2.45 2.17
N LYS A 214 -22.06 -2.51 3.03
CA LYS A 214 -20.65 -2.44 2.64
C LYS A 214 -20.10 -3.86 2.43
N CYS A 215 -20.43 -4.47 1.30
CA CYS A 215 -20.11 -5.86 1.01
C CYS A 215 -18.60 -6.17 1.07
N ASN A 216 -17.75 -5.26 0.58
CA ASN A 216 -16.31 -5.28 0.82
C ASN A 216 -15.69 -3.87 0.66
N VAL A 217 -14.35 -3.79 0.69
CA VAL A 217 -13.60 -2.51 0.58
C VAL A 217 -13.86 -1.79 -0.76
N ASN A 218 -14.16 -2.54 -1.83
CA ASN A 218 -14.25 -2.03 -3.19
C ASN A 218 -15.68 -1.91 -3.74
N TRP A 219 -16.65 -2.61 -3.15
CA TRP A 219 -18.02 -2.70 -3.65
C TRP A 219 -19.03 -2.55 -2.51
N TYR A 220 -19.99 -1.66 -2.71
CA TYR A 220 -21.12 -1.42 -1.82
C TYR A 220 -22.42 -1.77 -2.53
N LYS A 221 -23.42 -2.21 -1.76
CA LYS A 221 -24.81 -2.29 -2.23
C LYS A 221 -25.50 -0.97 -1.89
N ALA A 222 -26.07 -0.33 -2.90
CA ALA A 222 -26.70 0.98 -2.75
C ALA A 222 -28.09 1.02 -3.39
N ARG A 223 -28.86 2.03 -3.00
CA ARG A 223 -30.20 2.32 -3.51
C ARG A 223 -30.24 3.72 -4.13
N ASN A 224 -30.83 3.86 -5.31
CA ASN A 224 -31.05 5.16 -5.93
C ASN A 224 -32.38 5.81 -5.48
N LYS A 225 -32.64 7.04 -5.97
CA LYS A 225 -33.91 7.77 -5.73
C LYS A 225 -35.17 7.06 -6.22
N TYR A 226 -35.05 6.12 -7.15
CA TYR A 226 -36.15 5.32 -7.70
C TYR A 226 -36.36 4.00 -6.93
N LYS A 227 -35.63 3.79 -5.83
CA LYS A 227 -35.64 2.56 -5.02
C LYS A 227 -35.07 1.32 -5.72
N GLU A 228 -34.35 1.51 -6.82
CA GLU A 228 -33.59 0.43 -7.46
C GLU A 228 -32.34 0.15 -6.63
N GLU A 229 -32.05 -1.13 -6.41
CA GLU A 229 -30.90 -1.59 -5.65
C GLU A 229 -29.90 -2.28 -6.57
N GLY A 230 -28.61 -2.10 -6.29
CA GLY A 230 -27.56 -2.83 -6.97
C GLY A 230 -26.18 -2.52 -6.42
N TYR A 231 -25.17 -3.14 -7.00
CA TYR A 231 -23.79 -2.97 -6.58
C TYR A 231 -23.16 -1.75 -7.26
N ILE A 232 -22.39 -1.00 -6.48
CA ILE A 232 -21.68 0.20 -6.91
C ILE A 232 -20.21 0.14 -6.45
N PRO A 233 -19.26 0.66 -7.23
CA PRO A 233 -17.87 0.74 -6.79
C PRO A 233 -17.68 1.78 -5.68
N SER A 234 -17.02 1.41 -4.59
CA SER A 234 -16.81 2.31 -3.44
C SER A 234 -15.95 3.52 -3.78
N ASN A 235 -15.02 3.38 -4.73
CA ASN A 235 -14.15 4.46 -5.21
C ASN A 235 -14.86 5.47 -6.14
N TYR A 236 -16.13 5.22 -6.47
CA TYR A 236 -16.94 6.12 -7.29
C TYR A 236 -17.82 7.05 -6.48
N VAL A 237 -17.89 6.84 -5.17
CA VAL A 237 -18.78 7.57 -4.29
C VAL A 237 -18.02 8.20 -3.13
N THR A 238 -18.60 9.24 -2.55
CA THR A 238 -18.06 9.89 -1.35
C THR A 238 -19.18 10.18 -0.36
N PRO A 239 -18.96 10.09 0.96
CA PRO A 239 -19.98 10.43 1.95
C PRO A 239 -20.47 11.87 1.80
N LYS A 240 -21.79 12.07 1.82
CA LYS A 240 -22.38 13.41 1.84
C LYS A 240 -22.25 13.99 3.25
N GLN A 241 -21.16 14.71 3.50
CA GLN A 241 -20.89 15.37 4.77
C GLN A 241 -20.57 16.85 4.54
N PRO A 242 -20.98 17.76 5.44
CA PRO A 242 -20.70 19.19 5.30
C PRO A 242 -19.20 19.50 5.16
N ASP A 243 -18.36 18.75 5.86
CA ASP A 243 -16.90 18.93 5.90
C ASP A 243 -16.16 18.21 4.77
N ASN A 244 -16.85 17.33 4.03
CA ASN A 244 -16.20 16.55 2.98
C ASN A 244 -16.11 17.36 1.68
N LEU A 245 -14.95 17.97 1.44
CA LEU A 245 -14.70 18.74 0.21
C LEU A 245 -14.69 17.88 -1.05
N GLU A 246 -14.46 16.57 -0.94
CA GLU A 246 -14.37 15.66 -2.10
C GLU A 246 -15.69 15.56 -2.87
N GLN A 247 -16.83 15.90 -2.25
CA GLN A 247 -18.13 15.96 -2.92
C GLN A 247 -18.23 17.08 -3.97
N PHE A 248 -17.39 18.11 -3.86
CA PHE A 248 -17.47 19.26 -4.76
C PHE A 248 -16.57 19.09 -5.98
N VAL A 249 -17.15 19.28 -7.16
CA VAL A 249 -16.45 19.16 -8.46
C VAL A 249 -15.23 20.08 -8.61
N TRP A 250 -15.19 21.20 -7.89
CA TRP A 250 -14.06 22.15 -7.90
C TRP A 250 -12.88 21.72 -7.01
N TYR A 251 -13.06 20.72 -6.14
CA TYR A 251 -12.04 20.29 -5.20
C TYR A 251 -11.12 19.21 -5.80
N CYS A 252 -9.82 19.43 -5.67
CA CYS A 252 -8.76 18.63 -6.28
C CYS A 252 -7.63 18.37 -5.27
N LYS A 253 -7.81 17.34 -4.44
CA LYS A 253 -6.88 16.95 -3.36
C LYS A 253 -5.43 16.75 -3.85
N ASN A 254 -5.24 15.94 -4.90
CA ASN A 254 -3.92 15.50 -5.34
C ASN A 254 -3.35 16.29 -6.53
N VAL A 255 -3.68 17.58 -6.65
CA VAL A 255 -3.19 18.44 -7.74
C VAL A 255 -2.18 19.45 -7.21
N ASN A 256 -0.92 19.30 -7.64
CA ASN A 256 0.13 20.27 -7.32
C ASN A 256 -0.02 21.56 -8.16
N ARG A 257 0.74 22.59 -7.79
CA ARG A 257 0.69 23.90 -8.46
C ARG A 257 0.89 23.82 -9.97
N ASN A 258 1.91 23.12 -10.43
CA ASN A 258 2.26 23.07 -11.85
C ASN A 258 1.16 22.38 -12.67
N LYS A 259 0.62 21.27 -12.15
CA LYS A 259 -0.47 20.53 -12.78
C LYS A 259 -1.76 21.35 -12.81
N ALA A 260 -2.04 22.12 -11.76
CA ALA A 260 -3.16 23.07 -11.75
C ALA A 260 -2.97 24.14 -12.83
N GLU A 261 -1.76 24.71 -12.96
CA GLU A 261 -1.49 25.71 -13.98
C GLU A 261 -1.63 25.16 -15.40
N GLU A 262 -1.11 23.97 -15.67
CA GLU A 262 -1.26 23.29 -16.97
C GLU A 262 -2.74 23.03 -17.32
N GLN A 263 -3.53 22.54 -16.36
CA GLN A 263 -4.96 22.26 -16.55
C GLN A 263 -5.76 23.54 -16.82
N LEU A 264 -5.50 24.59 -16.04
CA LEU A 264 -6.16 25.89 -16.20
C LEU A 264 -5.82 26.54 -17.55
N ARG A 265 -4.55 26.46 -18.00
CA ARG A 265 -4.14 26.97 -19.32
C ARG A 265 -4.78 26.21 -20.47
N ARG A 266 -4.94 24.88 -20.34
CA ARG A 266 -5.53 24.05 -21.38
C ARG A 266 -7.00 24.39 -21.64
N GLU A 267 -7.77 24.72 -20.61
CA GLU A 267 -9.17 25.14 -20.78
C GLU A 267 -9.30 26.52 -21.42
N ASP A 268 -8.32 27.41 -21.22
CA ASP A 268 -8.24 28.78 -21.77
C ASP A 268 -9.53 29.63 -21.65
N LYS A 269 -10.26 29.45 -20.56
CA LYS A 269 -11.45 30.26 -20.27
C LYS A 269 -11.13 31.21 -19.11
N GLU A 270 -11.65 32.44 -19.13
CA GLU A 270 -11.55 33.42 -18.03
C GLU A 270 -12.50 33.16 -16.84
N GLY A 271 -11.96 33.10 -15.61
CA GLY A 271 -12.73 32.76 -14.41
C GLY A 271 -12.76 31.26 -14.10
N GLY A 272 -11.90 30.48 -14.76
CA GLY A 272 -11.73 29.06 -14.52
C GLY A 272 -10.98 28.84 -13.23
N PHE A 273 -11.48 27.98 -12.36
CA PHE A 273 -10.89 27.82 -11.03
C PHE A 273 -10.90 26.40 -10.52
N MET A 274 -10.00 26.11 -9.58
CA MET A 274 -9.99 24.86 -8.82
C MET A 274 -9.44 25.11 -7.41
N VAL A 275 -9.86 24.30 -6.45
CA VAL A 275 -9.34 24.32 -5.08
C VAL A 275 -8.46 23.10 -4.88
N ARG A 276 -7.23 23.31 -4.43
CA ARG A 276 -6.26 22.24 -4.17
C ARG A 276 -5.75 22.31 -2.75
N GLU A 277 -5.40 21.17 -2.21
CA GLU A 277 -4.69 21.07 -0.93
C GLU A 277 -3.18 21.20 -1.18
N SER A 278 -2.51 22.02 -0.39
CA SER A 278 -1.04 22.14 -0.41
C SER A 278 -0.43 21.08 0.50
N SER A 279 0.82 20.71 0.25
CA SER A 279 1.55 19.72 1.08
C SER A 279 1.67 20.09 2.57
N SER A 280 1.42 21.35 2.92
CA SER A 280 1.35 21.86 4.29
C SER A 280 -0.05 21.78 4.92
N GLY A 281 -1.03 21.13 4.27
CA GLY A 281 -2.43 21.07 4.69
C GLY A 281 -3.24 22.34 4.43
N ALA A 282 -2.67 23.34 3.76
CA ALA A 282 -3.34 24.60 3.47
C ALA A 282 -4.09 24.55 2.12
N TYR A 283 -5.33 25.02 2.10
CA TYR A 283 -6.14 25.07 0.87
C TYR A 283 -5.78 26.28 0.00
N THR A 284 -5.78 26.09 -1.32
CA THR A 284 -5.44 27.14 -2.29
C THR A 284 -6.40 27.15 -3.46
N VAL A 285 -6.99 28.30 -3.76
CA VAL A 285 -7.77 28.54 -4.97
C VAL A 285 -6.82 28.94 -6.09
N SER A 286 -6.80 28.18 -7.18
CA SER A 286 -6.06 28.51 -8.40
C SER A 286 -7.04 29.04 -9.44
N LEU A 287 -6.82 30.25 -9.94
CA LEU A 287 -7.75 31.01 -10.79
C LEU A 287 -7.08 31.44 -12.10
N TYR A 288 -7.73 31.16 -13.22
CA TYR A 288 -7.31 31.60 -14.55
C TYR A 288 -7.89 32.98 -14.90
N THR A 289 -7.03 33.86 -15.39
CA THR A 289 -7.36 35.26 -15.73
C THR A 289 -6.76 35.62 -17.08
N LYS A 290 -7.51 36.33 -17.92
CA LYS A 290 -7.01 36.94 -19.16
C LYS A 290 -6.76 38.42 -18.89
N SER A 291 -5.54 38.90 -19.15
CA SER A 291 -5.23 40.33 -18.99
C SER A 291 -5.80 41.12 -20.16
N LEU A 292 -6.56 42.18 -19.87
CA LEU A 292 -7.13 43.07 -20.88
C LEU A 292 -6.09 43.96 -21.56
N SER A 293 -4.92 44.15 -20.95
CA SER A 293 -3.93 45.15 -21.39
C SER A 293 -2.77 44.61 -22.25
N ASP A 294 -2.52 43.30 -22.26
CA ASP A 294 -1.30 42.74 -22.88
C ASP A 294 -1.52 41.39 -23.61
N GLY A 295 -2.77 40.95 -23.79
CA GLY A 295 -3.11 39.66 -24.42
C GLY A 295 -2.62 38.41 -23.66
N GLY A 296 -1.86 38.58 -22.58
CA GLY A 296 -1.30 37.50 -21.78
C GLY A 296 -2.31 36.86 -20.83
N SER A 297 -2.26 35.53 -20.72
CA SER A 297 -3.00 34.77 -19.71
C SER A 297 -2.18 34.49 -18.46
N ALA A 298 -2.76 34.76 -17.30
CA ALA A 298 -2.13 34.58 -16.00
C ALA A 298 -2.97 33.68 -15.10
N ILE A 299 -2.30 32.85 -14.30
CA ILE A 299 -2.91 32.05 -13.25
C ILE A 299 -2.50 32.62 -11.91
N ARG A 300 -3.49 32.88 -11.06
CA ARG A 300 -3.32 33.42 -9.71
C ARG A 300 -3.66 32.36 -8.68
N HIS A 301 -2.86 32.26 -7.63
CA HIS A 301 -3.09 31.32 -6.53
C HIS A 301 -3.38 32.12 -5.26
N TYR A 302 -4.55 31.87 -4.67
CA TYR A 302 -5.02 32.53 -3.46
C TYR A 302 -5.12 31.51 -2.33
N TYR A 303 -4.42 31.75 -1.23
CA TYR A 303 -4.47 30.87 -0.06
C TYR A 303 -5.77 31.12 0.70
N ILE A 304 -6.49 30.05 1.02
CA ILE A 304 -7.60 30.11 1.97
C ILE A 304 -6.96 30.13 3.35
N LYS A 305 -7.11 31.25 4.05
CA LYS A 305 -6.59 31.45 5.40
C LYS A 305 -7.64 31.02 6.42
N GLU A 306 -7.17 30.53 7.57
CA GLU A 306 -7.98 30.17 8.72
C GLU A 306 -7.78 31.21 9.84
N THR A 307 -8.85 31.59 10.54
CA THR A 307 -8.75 32.40 11.75
C THR A 307 -8.31 31.56 12.95
N GLN A 308 -7.64 32.19 13.92
CA GLN A 308 -7.26 31.54 15.19
C GLN A 308 -8.41 31.52 16.21
N SER A 309 -9.59 32.04 15.85
CA SER A 309 -10.78 32.05 16.69
C SER A 309 -11.45 30.67 16.75
N SER A 310 -12.18 30.40 17.83
CA SER A 310 -13.09 29.25 17.94
C SER A 310 -14.53 29.75 17.93
N PRO A 311 -15.37 29.41 16.93
CA PRO A 311 -15.12 28.47 15.83
C PRO A 311 -14.16 28.99 14.76
N LYS A 312 -13.49 28.06 14.07
CA LYS A 312 -12.58 28.36 12.95
C LYS A 312 -13.38 28.95 11.78
N GLN A 313 -12.89 30.04 11.22
CA GLN A 313 -13.48 30.67 10.03
C GLN A 313 -12.45 30.78 8.91
N PHE A 314 -12.93 30.70 7.68
CA PHE A 314 -12.13 30.67 6.45
C PHE A 314 -12.31 31.97 5.67
N TYR A 315 -11.24 32.44 5.01
CA TYR A 315 -11.30 33.61 4.15
C TYR A 315 -10.22 33.61 3.05
N LEU A 316 -10.52 34.24 1.92
CA LEU A 316 -9.57 34.48 0.81
C LEU A 316 -9.04 35.92 0.81
N ALA A 317 -9.93 36.87 1.05
CA ALA A 317 -9.64 38.28 1.24
C ALA A 317 -10.09 38.68 2.64
N GLU A 318 -9.28 39.44 3.36
CA GLU A 318 -9.41 39.75 4.80
C GLU A 318 -10.73 40.44 5.22
N LYS A 319 -11.64 40.73 4.28
CA LYS A 319 -12.89 41.45 4.53
C LYS A 319 -14.10 40.56 4.82
N HIS A 320 -14.07 39.25 4.49
CA HIS A 320 -15.23 38.37 4.68
C HIS A 320 -14.80 37.02 5.25
N LEU A 321 -15.40 36.65 6.39
CA LEU A 321 -15.17 35.41 7.12
C LEU A 321 -16.34 34.45 6.89
N PHE A 322 -16.03 33.17 6.66
CA PHE A 322 -17.01 32.13 6.36
C PHE A 322 -16.81 30.94 7.30
N ASN A 323 -17.86 30.15 7.55
CA ASN A 323 -17.76 29.01 8.46
C ASN A 323 -17.23 27.75 7.77
N SER A 324 -17.25 27.72 6.44
CA SER A 324 -16.79 26.58 5.65
C SER A 324 -16.15 27.01 4.32
N ILE A 325 -15.25 26.19 3.77
CA ILE A 325 -14.65 26.44 2.45
C ILE A 325 -15.70 26.49 1.33
N PRO A 326 -16.74 25.62 1.30
CA PRO A 326 -17.81 25.73 0.31
C PRO A 326 -18.49 27.10 0.30
N GLU A 327 -18.76 27.71 1.46
CA GLU A 327 -19.30 29.06 1.56
C GLU A 327 -18.36 30.11 0.95
N VAL A 328 -17.05 29.99 1.21
CA VAL A 328 -16.02 30.87 0.61
C VAL A 328 -16.12 30.83 -0.91
N ILE A 329 -16.19 29.62 -1.48
CA ILE A 329 -16.26 29.42 -2.94
C ILE A 329 -17.58 29.94 -3.50
N GLU A 330 -18.70 29.69 -2.83
CA GLU A 330 -20.03 30.11 -3.28
C GLU A 330 -20.17 31.64 -3.29
N TYR A 331 -19.61 32.32 -2.28
CA TYR A 331 -19.56 33.77 -2.27
C TYR A 331 -18.72 34.32 -3.43
N HIS A 332 -17.55 33.73 -3.70
CA HIS A 332 -16.64 34.21 -4.74
C HIS A 332 -17.05 33.83 -6.17
N LYS A 333 -18.03 32.94 -6.33
CA LYS A 333 -18.72 32.71 -7.61
C LYS A 333 -19.55 33.92 -8.03
N HIS A 334 -20.18 34.57 -7.07
CA HIS A 334 -21.05 35.72 -7.29
C HIS A 334 -20.26 37.04 -7.21
N ASN A 335 -19.22 37.10 -6.39
CA ASN A 335 -18.49 38.34 -6.09
C ASN A 335 -16.98 38.16 -6.31
N ALA A 336 -16.32 39.06 -7.05
CA ALA A 336 -14.86 39.00 -7.16
C ALA A 336 -14.17 39.34 -5.84
N ALA A 337 -14.67 40.32 -5.09
CA ALA A 337 -14.32 40.63 -3.70
C ALA A 337 -12.81 40.64 -3.35
N GLY A 338 -11.95 41.09 -4.28
CA GLY A 338 -10.48 41.13 -4.11
C GLY A 338 -9.71 40.09 -4.96
N LEU A 339 -10.41 39.14 -5.57
CA LEU A 339 -9.89 38.31 -6.67
C LEU A 339 -9.86 39.12 -7.96
N MET A 340 -8.99 38.73 -8.90
CA MET A 340 -8.90 39.41 -10.21
C MET A 340 -10.17 39.24 -11.07
N THR A 341 -10.88 38.12 -10.93
CA THR A 341 -12.18 37.89 -11.55
C THR A 341 -12.97 36.95 -10.65
N ARG A 342 -14.30 36.93 -10.79
CA ARG A 342 -15.16 36.00 -10.05
C ARG A 342 -14.90 34.55 -10.46
N LEU A 343 -15.21 33.60 -9.58
CA LEU A 343 -15.10 32.17 -9.87
C LEU A 343 -16.26 31.73 -10.79
N ARG A 344 -16.01 31.60 -12.08
CA ARG A 344 -17.10 31.40 -13.07
C ARG A 344 -17.42 29.93 -13.28
N TYR A 345 -16.42 29.09 -13.49
CA TYR A 345 -16.64 27.67 -13.71
C TYR A 345 -15.49 26.84 -13.13
N PRO A 346 -15.83 25.70 -12.52
CA PRO A 346 -14.83 24.78 -12.02
C PRO A 346 -14.06 24.19 -13.19
N VAL A 347 -12.74 24.36 -13.19
CA VAL A 347 -11.84 23.60 -14.05
C VAL A 347 -11.59 22.27 -13.37
N ASN A 348 -12.56 21.39 -13.56
CA ASN A 348 -12.32 19.97 -13.47
C ASN A 348 -12.17 19.48 -14.91
N ARG A 349 -11.33 18.47 -15.12
CA ARG A 349 -11.35 17.77 -16.40
C ARG A 349 -12.79 17.25 -16.55
N HIS A 350 -13.49 17.62 -17.61
CA HIS A 350 -14.70 16.93 -18.12
C HIS A 350 -14.39 15.47 -18.54
N ASN A 351 -13.46 14.83 -17.83
CA ASN A 351 -12.95 13.48 -18.00
C ASN A 351 -11.90 13.24 -16.91
N ARG A 352 -12.29 13.28 -15.63
CA ARG A 352 -11.60 12.34 -14.72
C ARG A 352 -11.97 10.98 -15.31
N ALA A 353 -11.04 10.34 -16.03
CA ALA A 353 -11.24 8.97 -16.46
C ALA A 353 -11.65 8.23 -15.18
N ALA A 354 -12.86 7.68 -15.19
CA ALA A 354 -13.43 7.07 -14.00
C ALA A 354 -12.40 6.08 -13.45
N PRO A 355 -12.10 6.13 -12.14
CA PRO A 355 -11.02 5.33 -11.61
C PRO A 355 -11.30 3.87 -11.91
N THR A 356 -10.25 3.09 -12.12
CA THR A 356 -10.43 1.68 -12.42
C THR A 356 -11.14 0.99 -11.24
N THR A 357 -12.17 0.19 -11.52
CA THR A 357 -12.92 -0.58 -10.52
C THR A 357 -12.18 -1.87 -10.18
N ALA A 358 -12.31 -2.36 -8.94
CA ALA A 358 -11.72 -3.64 -8.54
C ALA A 358 -12.54 -4.80 -9.12
N GLY A 359 -12.22 -5.19 -10.35
CA GLY A 359 -13.07 -6.08 -11.15
C GLY A 359 -14.19 -5.32 -11.86
N PHE A 360 -14.95 -6.01 -12.69
CA PHE A 360 -16.05 -5.41 -13.46
C PHE A 360 -17.41 -5.41 -12.71
N SER A 361 -17.60 -6.32 -11.76
CA SER A 361 -18.82 -6.47 -10.94
C SER A 361 -18.46 -7.13 -9.61
N TYR A 362 -19.31 -6.97 -8.59
CA TYR A 362 -19.17 -7.69 -7.32
C TYR A 362 -19.13 -9.21 -7.54
N ASP A 363 -18.18 -9.88 -6.87
CA ASP A 363 -17.91 -11.33 -6.88
C ASP A 363 -17.72 -12.00 -8.27
N LYS A 364 -17.54 -11.19 -9.32
CA LYS A 364 -17.32 -11.68 -10.69
C LYS A 364 -15.85 -11.59 -11.07
N TRP A 365 -15.12 -12.67 -10.78
CA TRP A 365 -13.67 -12.75 -11.02
C TRP A 365 -13.27 -13.62 -12.21
N GLU A 366 -14.12 -14.57 -12.58
CA GLU A 366 -13.89 -15.41 -13.76
C GLU A 366 -14.53 -14.76 -15.00
N ILE A 367 -13.72 -14.53 -16.03
CA ILE A 367 -14.14 -13.96 -17.30
C ILE A 367 -14.31 -15.11 -18.30
N ASN A 368 -15.46 -15.14 -18.97
CA ASN A 368 -15.67 -16.10 -20.04
C ASN A 368 -14.77 -15.73 -21.23
N PRO A 369 -13.93 -16.65 -21.74
CA PRO A 369 -13.03 -16.32 -22.84
C PRO A 369 -13.72 -15.85 -24.13
N CYS A 370 -14.99 -16.23 -24.35
CA CYS A 370 -15.79 -15.75 -25.48
C CYS A 370 -16.07 -14.23 -25.41
N GLU A 371 -15.97 -13.62 -24.23
CA GLU A 371 -16.10 -12.18 -24.05
C GLU A 371 -14.81 -11.43 -24.40
N LEU A 372 -13.70 -12.13 -24.62
CA LEU A 372 -12.40 -11.54 -24.93
C LEU A 372 -12.10 -11.58 -26.43
N THR A 373 -11.82 -10.42 -26.99
CA THR A 373 -11.27 -10.28 -28.34
C THR A 373 -9.77 -10.01 -28.24
N PHE A 374 -8.96 -10.90 -28.81
CA PHE A 374 -7.51 -10.74 -28.87
C PHE A 374 -7.11 -9.86 -30.05
N MET A 375 -6.24 -8.89 -29.82
CA MET A 375 -5.72 -7.98 -30.84
C MET A 375 -4.20 -8.12 -30.93
N LYS A 376 -3.48 -6.98 -31.02
CA LYS A 376 -2.03 -6.92 -31.22
C LYS A 376 -1.26 -7.47 -30.02
N GLU A 377 -0.18 -8.21 -30.27
CA GLU A 377 0.81 -8.54 -29.25
C GLU A 377 1.57 -7.31 -28.75
N LEU A 378 1.65 -7.15 -27.44
CA LEU A 378 2.32 -6.03 -26.77
C LEU A 378 3.72 -6.43 -26.30
N GLY A 379 3.91 -7.69 -25.93
CA GLY A 379 5.21 -8.23 -25.55
C GLY A 379 5.14 -9.70 -25.15
N SER A 380 6.31 -10.34 -25.07
CA SER A 380 6.46 -11.73 -24.63
C SER A 380 7.60 -11.80 -23.62
N GLY A 381 7.30 -12.34 -22.45
CA GLY A 381 8.25 -12.53 -21.35
C GLY A 381 8.34 -13.99 -20.91
N GLN A 382 9.14 -14.23 -19.86
CA GLN A 382 9.33 -15.56 -19.29
C GLN A 382 8.02 -16.19 -18.78
N VAL A 383 7.14 -15.37 -18.22
CA VAL A 383 5.88 -15.80 -17.60
C VAL A 383 4.76 -16.02 -18.65
N GLY A 384 4.82 -15.33 -19.79
CA GLY A 384 3.67 -15.25 -20.68
C GLY A 384 3.79 -14.27 -21.84
N VAL A 385 2.82 -14.34 -22.74
CA VAL A 385 2.64 -13.37 -23.83
C VAL A 385 1.52 -12.41 -23.44
N VAL A 386 1.77 -11.11 -23.59
CA VAL A 386 0.81 -10.04 -23.32
C VAL A 386 0.27 -9.53 -24.64
N ARG A 387 -1.05 -9.49 -24.78
CA ARG A 387 -1.76 -8.95 -25.95
C ARG A 387 -2.69 -7.82 -25.52
N LEU A 388 -2.83 -6.83 -26.38
CA LEU A 388 -3.97 -5.92 -26.32
C LEU A 388 -5.21 -6.73 -26.68
N GLY A 389 -6.31 -6.48 -25.99
CA GLY A 389 -7.60 -7.03 -26.33
C GLY A 389 -8.74 -6.09 -25.99
N LYS A 390 -9.95 -6.59 -26.21
CA LYS A 390 -11.19 -5.96 -25.75
C LYS A 390 -12.01 -6.96 -24.96
N TRP A 391 -12.59 -6.53 -23.85
CA TRP A 391 -13.63 -7.27 -23.15
C TRP A 391 -15.00 -6.74 -23.59
N ARG A 392 -15.91 -7.65 -23.97
CA ARG A 392 -17.26 -7.38 -24.51
C ARG A 392 -17.28 -6.37 -25.66
N ALA A 393 -16.24 -6.36 -26.49
CA ALA A 393 -16.02 -5.43 -27.60
C ALA A 393 -15.95 -3.92 -27.24
N GLN A 394 -16.08 -3.56 -25.95
CA GLN A 394 -16.14 -2.19 -25.47
C GLN A 394 -14.85 -1.76 -24.77
N HIS A 395 -14.44 -2.49 -23.73
CA HIS A 395 -13.35 -2.07 -22.85
C HIS A 395 -12.00 -2.60 -23.33
N LYS A 396 -11.02 -1.71 -23.56
CA LYS A 396 -9.64 -2.12 -23.87
C LYS A 396 -9.00 -2.74 -22.62
N VAL A 397 -8.39 -3.91 -22.80
CA VAL A 397 -7.75 -4.67 -21.74
C VAL A 397 -6.38 -5.19 -22.19
N ALA A 398 -5.49 -5.43 -21.24
CA ALA A 398 -4.28 -6.21 -21.47
C ALA A 398 -4.55 -7.66 -21.04
N ILE A 399 -4.32 -8.60 -21.96
CA ILE A 399 -4.56 -10.03 -21.75
C ILE A 399 -3.21 -10.74 -21.72
N LYS A 400 -2.82 -11.26 -20.56
CA LYS A 400 -1.57 -12.00 -20.37
C LYS A 400 -1.86 -13.49 -20.34
N ALA A 401 -1.44 -14.19 -21.39
CA ALA A 401 -1.49 -15.64 -21.49
C ALA A 401 -0.33 -16.23 -20.68
N ILE A 402 -0.64 -17.00 -19.63
CA ILE A 402 0.39 -17.65 -18.80
C ILE A 402 0.86 -18.92 -19.49
N ARG A 403 2.18 -19.09 -19.59
CA ARG A 403 2.78 -20.30 -20.17
C ARG A 403 2.52 -21.50 -19.28
N GLU A 404 2.24 -22.63 -19.91
CA GLU A 404 2.04 -23.90 -19.21
C GLU A 404 3.32 -24.28 -18.43
N GLY A 405 3.15 -24.72 -17.19
CA GLY A 405 4.25 -25.06 -16.28
C GLY A 405 4.93 -23.88 -15.57
N ALA A 406 4.52 -22.63 -15.81
CA ALA A 406 5.06 -21.48 -15.09
C ALA A 406 4.63 -21.43 -13.59
N MET A 407 3.42 -21.91 -13.30
CA MET A 407 2.83 -22.00 -11.95
C MET A 407 1.70 -23.04 -11.92
N SER A 408 1.32 -23.54 -10.73
CA SER A 408 0.12 -24.36 -10.59
C SER A 408 -1.13 -23.50 -10.69
N GLU A 409 -2.23 -24.09 -11.17
CA GLU A 409 -3.50 -23.40 -11.36
C GLU A 409 -4.14 -22.97 -10.04
N GLU A 410 -4.03 -23.81 -9.01
CA GLU A 410 -4.48 -23.51 -7.65
C GLU A 410 -3.75 -22.29 -7.07
N ASP A 411 -2.42 -22.26 -7.18
CA ASP A 411 -1.59 -21.14 -6.72
C ASP A 411 -1.92 -19.86 -7.49
N PHE A 412 -2.21 -19.98 -8.79
CA PHE A 412 -2.62 -18.87 -9.64
C PHE A 412 -3.96 -18.27 -9.20
N ILE A 413 -4.97 -19.11 -8.95
CA ILE A 413 -6.30 -18.63 -8.54
C ILE A 413 -6.22 -17.95 -7.17
N GLU A 414 -5.49 -18.53 -6.21
CA GLU A 414 -5.29 -17.90 -4.89
C GLU A 414 -4.61 -16.53 -5.01
N GLU A 415 -3.54 -16.44 -5.82
CA GLU A 415 -2.82 -15.20 -6.04
C GLU A 415 -3.67 -14.16 -6.77
N ALA A 416 -4.43 -14.57 -7.78
CA ALA A 416 -5.34 -13.71 -8.52
C ALA A 416 -6.42 -13.13 -7.60
N LYS A 417 -7.00 -13.93 -6.70
CA LYS A 417 -8.00 -13.45 -5.73
C LYS A 417 -7.43 -12.38 -4.79
N VAL A 418 -6.20 -12.55 -4.32
CA VAL A 418 -5.52 -11.52 -3.50
C VAL A 418 -5.20 -10.29 -4.34
N MET A 419 -4.72 -10.45 -5.57
CA MET A 419 -4.42 -9.33 -6.46
C MET A 419 -5.67 -8.54 -6.85
N MET A 420 -6.81 -9.20 -7.00
CA MET A 420 -8.09 -8.56 -7.33
C MET A 420 -8.64 -7.68 -6.21
N SER A 421 -8.36 -8.01 -4.95
CA SER A 421 -8.82 -7.18 -3.82
C SER A 421 -7.99 -5.89 -3.67
N LEU A 422 -6.77 -5.85 -4.23
CA LEU A 422 -5.92 -4.67 -4.25
C LEU A 422 -6.42 -3.69 -5.33
N SER A 423 -6.90 -2.53 -4.89
CA SER A 423 -7.39 -1.46 -5.75
C SER A 423 -6.78 -0.13 -5.34
N HIS A 424 -5.99 0.46 -6.24
CA HIS A 424 -5.33 1.73 -5.98
C HIS A 424 -5.01 2.45 -7.30
N PRO A 425 -5.16 3.79 -7.38
CA PRO A 425 -4.94 4.57 -8.60
C PRO A 425 -3.51 4.50 -9.16
N LYS A 426 -2.54 3.97 -8.41
CA LYS A 426 -1.13 3.77 -8.82
C LYS A 426 -0.72 2.30 -8.92
N LEU A 427 -1.68 1.39 -8.88
CA LEU A 427 -1.48 -0.03 -9.19
C LEU A 427 -2.24 -0.37 -10.45
N VAL A 428 -1.68 -1.24 -11.29
CA VAL A 428 -2.37 -1.78 -12.46
C VAL A 428 -3.46 -2.73 -11.97
N GLN A 429 -4.71 -2.37 -12.26
CA GLN A 429 -5.86 -3.11 -11.80
C GLN A 429 -6.00 -4.45 -12.53
N LEU A 430 -6.14 -5.53 -11.75
CA LEU A 430 -6.58 -6.82 -12.23
C LEU A 430 -8.11 -6.84 -12.29
N TYR A 431 -8.67 -7.09 -13.47
CA TYR A 431 -10.12 -7.18 -13.65
C TYR A 431 -10.66 -8.58 -13.41
N GLY A 432 -9.89 -9.61 -13.78
CA GLY A 432 -10.29 -10.99 -13.63
C GLY A 432 -9.33 -11.95 -14.32
N VAL A 433 -9.72 -13.22 -14.31
CA VAL A 433 -8.96 -14.32 -14.90
C VAL A 433 -9.83 -15.20 -15.76
N CYS A 434 -9.21 -15.90 -16.70
CA CYS A 434 -9.84 -16.96 -17.46
C CYS A 434 -9.14 -18.29 -17.15
N THR A 435 -9.81 -19.15 -16.39
CA THR A 435 -9.31 -20.48 -16.00
C THR A 435 -9.95 -21.62 -16.77
N GLN A 436 -11.12 -21.37 -17.40
CA GLN A 436 -11.91 -22.40 -18.11
C GLN A 436 -11.23 -22.98 -19.37
N GLN A 437 -10.19 -22.32 -19.89
CA GLN A 437 -9.43 -22.81 -21.05
C GLN A 437 -7.93 -22.58 -20.87
N ARG A 438 -7.12 -23.40 -21.53
CA ARG A 438 -5.66 -23.20 -21.62
C ARG A 438 -5.28 -22.45 -22.90
N PRO A 439 -4.24 -21.59 -22.85
CA PRO A 439 -3.54 -21.12 -21.65
C PRO A 439 -4.45 -20.27 -20.76
N ILE A 440 -4.19 -20.26 -19.45
CA ILE A 440 -4.93 -19.38 -18.52
C ILE A 440 -4.58 -17.92 -18.79
N TYR A 441 -5.54 -17.02 -18.60
CA TYR A 441 -5.36 -15.59 -18.89
C TYR A 441 -5.54 -14.73 -17.63
N LEU A 442 -4.67 -13.72 -17.47
CA LEU A 442 -4.90 -12.55 -16.61
C LEU A 442 -5.40 -11.41 -17.47
N VAL A 443 -6.48 -10.76 -17.04
CA VAL A 443 -7.06 -9.60 -17.73
C VAL A 443 -6.88 -8.38 -16.84
N THR A 444 -6.05 -7.43 -17.25
CA THR A 444 -5.76 -6.20 -16.51
C THR A 444 -6.15 -4.96 -17.32
N GLU A 445 -6.14 -3.80 -16.68
CA GLU A 445 -6.23 -2.54 -17.40
C GLU A 445 -5.12 -2.39 -18.44
N PHE A 446 -5.46 -1.78 -19.58
CA PHE A 446 -4.52 -1.50 -20.65
C PHE A 446 -3.85 -0.14 -20.41
N MET A 447 -2.53 -0.10 -20.64
CA MET A 447 -1.70 1.09 -20.42
C MET A 447 -1.06 1.51 -21.74
N GLU A 448 -1.56 2.59 -22.36
CA GLU A 448 -1.33 2.95 -23.76
C GLU A 448 0.13 3.24 -24.10
N LEU A 449 0.89 3.81 -23.16
CA LEU A 449 2.26 4.23 -23.38
C LEU A 449 3.28 3.15 -22.98
N GLY A 450 2.81 1.95 -22.63
CA GLY A 450 3.65 0.79 -22.34
C GLY A 450 4.46 0.93 -21.06
N CYS A 451 5.59 0.21 -20.97
CA CYS A 451 6.40 0.20 -19.76
C CYS A 451 7.27 1.46 -19.61
N LEU A 452 7.45 1.89 -18.37
CA LEU A 452 8.18 3.09 -17.97
C LEU A 452 9.63 3.07 -18.48
N LEU A 453 10.28 1.91 -18.49
CA LEU A 453 11.64 1.75 -19.02
C LEU A 453 11.74 2.21 -20.49
N ASN A 454 10.82 1.74 -21.34
CA ASN A 454 10.81 2.11 -22.75
C ASN A 454 10.35 3.55 -22.94
N TYR A 455 9.34 3.96 -22.16
CA TYR A 455 8.82 5.32 -22.16
C TYR A 455 9.91 6.36 -21.86
N ILE A 456 10.74 6.14 -20.84
CA ILE A 456 11.87 7.03 -20.49
C ILE A 456 12.94 7.01 -21.59
N ARG A 457 13.29 5.83 -22.12
CA ARG A 457 14.34 5.68 -23.16
C ARG A 457 13.98 6.40 -24.45
N GLN A 458 12.74 6.28 -24.90
CA GLN A 458 12.24 6.91 -26.13
C GLN A 458 12.19 8.45 -26.03
N ARG A 459 12.12 8.97 -24.80
CA ARG A 459 11.98 10.40 -24.49
C ARG A 459 13.21 10.94 -23.74
N ARG A 460 14.37 10.34 -23.98
CA ARG A 460 15.61 10.72 -23.30
C ARG A 460 15.91 12.20 -23.56
N GLY A 461 16.16 12.96 -22.49
CA GLY A 461 16.45 14.39 -22.57
C GLY A 461 15.23 15.30 -22.60
N SER A 462 14.00 14.77 -22.67
CA SER A 462 12.77 15.58 -22.64
C SER A 462 12.12 15.70 -21.26
N PHE A 463 12.68 15.07 -20.23
CA PHE A 463 12.13 15.11 -18.87
C PHE A 463 12.83 16.15 -18.02
N SER A 464 12.05 17.04 -17.40
CA SER A 464 12.54 17.88 -16.31
C SER A 464 12.74 17.04 -15.04
N PRO A 465 13.60 17.47 -14.08
CA PRO A 465 13.68 16.86 -12.76
C PRO A 465 12.32 16.74 -12.06
N GLN A 466 11.43 17.71 -12.28
CA GLN A 466 10.08 17.70 -11.71
C GLN A 466 9.20 16.59 -12.30
N ASN A 467 9.32 16.31 -13.61
CA ASN A 467 8.61 15.18 -14.22
C ASN A 467 9.11 13.85 -13.65
N LEU A 468 10.43 13.69 -13.48
CA LEU A 468 11.02 12.49 -12.89
C LEU A 468 10.59 12.30 -11.44
N LEU A 469 10.55 13.38 -10.66
CA LEU A 469 10.05 13.34 -9.28
C LEU A 469 8.57 12.93 -9.22
N SER A 470 7.74 13.42 -10.15
CA SER A 470 6.33 13.01 -10.25
C SER A 470 6.17 11.52 -10.56
N ILE A 471 7.05 10.95 -11.40
CA ILE A 471 7.07 9.51 -11.69
C ILE A 471 7.42 8.73 -10.41
N CYS A 472 8.45 9.15 -9.68
CA CYS A 472 8.84 8.51 -8.41
C CYS A 472 7.71 8.57 -7.39
N HIS A 473 7.03 9.71 -7.30
CA HIS A 473 5.90 9.92 -6.40
C HIS A 473 4.73 8.98 -6.72
N ASP A 474 4.37 8.84 -8.00
CA ASP A 474 3.34 7.90 -8.45
C ASP A 474 3.67 6.46 -8.04
N VAL A 475 4.89 6.01 -8.28
CA VAL A 475 5.35 4.66 -7.90
C VAL A 475 5.36 4.49 -6.38
N SER A 476 5.85 5.47 -5.62
CA SER A 476 5.90 5.39 -4.16
C SER A 476 4.51 5.30 -3.53
N GLN A 477 3.52 6.00 -4.08
CA GLN A 477 2.13 5.88 -3.62
C GLN A 477 1.58 4.46 -3.84
N GLY A 478 1.86 3.84 -4.98
CA GLY A 478 1.48 2.44 -5.23
C GLY A 478 2.15 1.48 -4.25
N MET A 479 3.45 1.67 -3.99
CA MET A 479 4.21 0.83 -3.05
C MET A 479 3.79 1.02 -1.60
N GLN A 480 3.47 2.25 -1.19
CA GLN A 480 2.91 2.54 0.14
C GLN A 480 1.59 1.78 0.36
N TYR A 481 0.73 1.74 -0.65
CA TYR A 481 -0.52 0.98 -0.58
C TYR A 481 -0.25 -0.53 -0.46
N LEU A 482 0.69 -1.08 -1.23
CA LEU A 482 1.07 -2.50 -1.10
C LEU A 482 1.64 -2.81 0.30
N GLU A 483 2.48 -1.93 0.85
CA GLU A 483 3.02 -2.05 2.20
C GLU A 483 1.91 -2.06 3.26
N ALA A 484 0.96 -1.12 3.18
CA ALA A 484 -0.17 -1.03 4.10
C ALA A 484 -1.04 -2.31 4.07
N ASN A 485 -1.16 -2.96 2.91
CA ASN A 485 -1.84 -4.23 2.73
C ASN A 485 -0.94 -5.46 2.96
N ARG A 486 0.27 -5.26 3.50
CA ARG A 486 1.28 -6.31 3.78
C ARG A 486 1.61 -7.17 2.56
N PHE A 487 1.57 -6.57 1.38
CA PHE A 487 1.84 -7.23 0.11
C PHE A 487 3.23 -6.84 -0.42
N LEU A 488 4.06 -7.84 -0.71
CA LEU A 488 5.40 -7.62 -1.25
C LEU A 488 5.40 -7.76 -2.78
N HIS A 489 5.85 -6.73 -3.50
CA HIS A 489 5.97 -6.76 -4.95
C HIS A 489 7.05 -7.75 -5.44
N ARG A 490 8.20 -7.79 -4.76
CA ARG A 490 9.39 -8.64 -5.02
C ARG A 490 10.16 -8.40 -6.32
N ASP A 491 9.55 -7.82 -7.34
CA ASP A 491 10.25 -7.44 -8.59
C ASP A 491 9.98 -5.98 -9.01
N LEU A 492 10.14 -5.02 -8.10
CA LEU A 492 9.90 -3.60 -8.45
C LEU A 492 11.05 -3.08 -9.35
N ALA A 493 10.73 -2.73 -10.58
CA ALA A 493 11.65 -2.12 -11.53
C ALA A 493 10.88 -1.32 -12.59
N ALA A 494 11.56 -0.40 -13.30
CA ALA A 494 10.93 0.42 -14.35
C ALA A 494 10.28 -0.39 -15.50
N ARG A 495 10.66 -1.66 -15.69
CA ARG A 495 9.99 -2.57 -16.65
C ARG A 495 8.61 -3.05 -16.18
N ASN A 496 8.38 -3.08 -14.87
CA ASN A 496 7.13 -3.48 -14.20
C ASN A 496 6.37 -2.25 -13.69
N CYS A 497 6.60 -1.10 -14.31
CA CYS A 497 5.79 0.10 -14.15
C CYS A 497 5.24 0.42 -15.54
N LEU A 498 3.95 0.70 -15.64
CA LEU A 498 3.29 1.02 -16.90
C LEU A 498 2.79 2.47 -16.90
N VAL A 499 2.68 3.05 -18.09
CA VAL A 499 2.34 4.47 -18.28
C VAL A 499 1.04 4.57 -19.07
N SER A 500 0.06 5.30 -18.53
CA SER A 500 -1.23 5.54 -19.19
C SER A 500 -1.12 6.64 -20.26
N ASP A 501 -2.14 6.76 -21.10
CA ASP A 501 -2.34 7.88 -22.04
C ASP A 501 -2.15 9.28 -21.40
N SER A 502 -2.48 9.39 -20.13
CA SER A 502 -2.50 10.60 -19.29
C SER A 502 -1.20 10.78 -18.52
N HIS A 503 -0.15 10.05 -18.88
CA HIS A 503 1.18 10.10 -18.28
C HIS A 503 1.22 9.73 -16.79
N VAL A 504 0.20 9.01 -16.30
CA VAL A 504 0.20 8.45 -14.95
C VAL A 504 0.99 7.15 -14.95
N VAL A 505 1.83 6.98 -13.93
CA VAL A 505 2.59 5.74 -13.75
C VAL A 505 1.87 4.83 -12.76
N LYS A 506 1.70 3.56 -13.13
CA LYS A 506 1.13 2.52 -12.27
C LYS A 506 2.09 1.34 -12.17
N VAL A 507 2.15 0.73 -10.99
CA VAL A 507 2.98 -0.47 -10.73
C VAL A 507 2.23 -1.72 -11.20
N SER A 508 2.89 -2.60 -11.95
CA SER A 508 2.33 -3.82 -12.55
C SER A 508 3.06 -5.07 -12.09
N ASP A 509 2.53 -6.26 -12.41
CA ASP A 509 3.17 -7.56 -12.16
C ASP A 509 3.52 -7.84 -10.68
N PHE A 510 2.91 -7.11 -9.75
CA PHE A 510 2.96 -7.42 -8.33
C PHE A 510 2.26 -8.77 -8.09
N GLY A 511 2.90 -9.67 -7.35
CA GLY A 511 2.36 -11.01 -7.06
C GLY A 511 2.87 -12.13 -7.98
N MET A 512 3.41 -11.81 -9.16
CA MET A 512 3.83 -12.82 -10.14
C MET A 512 5.28 -13.35 -9.97
N ALA A 513 6.08 -12.74 -9.09
CA ALA A 513 7.51 -13.02 -8.94
C ALA A 513 7.82 -14.19 -7.96
N ARG A 514 6.94 -15.18 -7.82
CA ARG A 514 7.13 -16.26 -6.84
C ARG A 514 8.16 -17.33 -7.22
N ASN A 515 8.88 -17.19 -8.33
CA ASN A 515 9.96 -18.11 -8.72
C ASN A 515 11.22 -17.36 -9.17
N ILE A 516 12.05 -16.92 -8.20
CA ILE A 516 13.50 -16.87 -8.34
C ILE A 516 14.11 -17.52 -7.11
#